data_AF-A0A967IRJ4-F1
#
_entry.id   AF-A0A967IRJ4-F1
#
_cell.length_a   1.000
_cell.length_b   1.000
_cell.length_c   1.000
_cell.angle_alpha   90.00
_cell.angle_beta   90.00
_cell.angle_gamma   90.00
#
_symmetry.space_group_name_H-M   'P 1'
#
loop_
_entity.id
_entity.type
_entity.pdbx_description
1 polymer ?
#
loop_
_entity_poly.entity_id
_entity_poly.type
_entity_poly.pdbx_seq_one_letter_code
_entity_poly.pdbx_strand_id
1 'polypeptide(L)'
;MSMFNVRYLVVPPKMSIALQEEDNYELLSAGTGYRLYENRSSLPLAWPVQRLVSYTGIADVKEAMYDCSMNPGYEAAVQEDDMKKIGFPVMLSNGKVRLVEHHNGRIVLNTDFPGSGFVVVAEQYYPGWKARVDKTPVSIYQ
;
A
#
# COMPACT_ATOMS: atom_id res chain seq x y z
N MET A 1 -3.44 -11.21 8.42
CA MET A 1 -2.51 -10.17 7.92
C MET A 1 -2.94 -9.90 6.49
N SER A 2 -3.63 -8.78 6.25
CA SER A 2 -4.19 -8.50 4.93
C SER A 2 -3.07 -8.25 3.92
N MET A 3 -3.10 -8.98 2.81
CA MET A 3 -2.14 -8.88 1.71
C MET A 3 -2.65 -7.88 0.69
N PHE A 4 -2.47 -6.58 0.98
CA PHE A 4 -3.06 -5.51 0.16
C PHE A 4 -2.54 -5.46 -1.26
N ASN A 5 -1.31 -5.88 -1.54
CA ASN A 5 -0.76 -5.91 -2.90
C ASN A 5 -0.96 -7.26 -3.62
N VAL A 6 -1.74 -8.19 -3.04
CA VAL A 6 -2.02 -9.50 -3.64
C VAL A 6 -3.43 -9.49 -4.21
N ARG A 7 -3.52 -9.48 -5.54
CA ARG A 7 -4.80 -9.52 -6.26
C ARG A 7 -5.36 -10.92 -6.40
N TYR A 8 -4.51 -11.93 -6.55
CA TYR A 8 -4.95 -13.31 -6.76
C TYR A 8 -4.32 -14.22 -5.70
N LEU A 9 -5.16 -15.02 -5.06
CA LEU A 9 -4.76 -15.96 -4.03
C LEU A 9 -5.08 -17.38 -4.49
N VAL A 10 -4.07 -18.24 -4.54
CA VAL A 10 -4.22 -19.66 -4.84
C VAL A 10 -3.99 -20.46 -3.56
N VAL A 11 -5.00 -21.21 -3.12
CA VAL A 11 -4.93 -22.02 -1.89
C VAL A 11 -5.29 -23.48 -2.14
N PRO A 12 -4.82 -24.41 -1.29
CA PRO A 12 -5.25 -25.81 -1.34
C PRO A 12 -6.75 -25.96 -1.08
N PRO A 13 -7.41 -27.02 -1.59
CA PRO A 13 -8.86 -27.21 -1.46
C PRO A 13 -9.37 -27.37 -0.03
N LYS A 14 -8.51 -27.64 0.94
CA LYS A 14 -8.89 -27.80 2.36
C LYS A 14 -8.77 -26.51 3.17
N MET A 15 -8.22 -25.45 2.58
CA MET A 15 -8.08 -24.16 3.23
C MET A 15 -9.34 -23.32 2.97
N SER A 16 -9.96 -22.86 4.05
CA SER A 16 -11.04 -21.86 4.01
C SER A 16 -10.44 -20.49 4.33
N ILE A 17 -10.81 -19.48 3.54
CA ILE A 17 -10.55 -18.07 3.87
C ILE A 17 -11.50 -17.70 5.02
N ALA A 18 -11.04 -16.92 5.99
CA ALA A 18 -11.86 -16.59 7.16
C ALA A 18 -13.06 -15.71 6.76
N LEU A 19 -14.21 -15.87 7.44
CA LEU A 19 -15.48 -15.18 7.15
C LEU A 19 -15.37 -13.64 7.05
N GLN A 20 -14.43 -13.01 7.77
CA GLN A 20 -14.18 -11.56 7.68
C GLN A 20 -13.48 -11.12 6.39
N GLU A 21 -12.80 -12.05 5.72
CA GLU A 21 -12.14 -11.82 4.44
C GLU A 21 -13.05 -12.23 3.27
N GLU A 22 -14.04 -13.11 3.46
CA GLU A 22 -14.90 -13.61 2.37
C GLU A 22 -15.58 -12.50 1.54
N ASP A 23 -15.99 -11.39 2.16
CA ASP A 23 -16.60 -10.26 1.43
C ASP A 23 -15.63 -9.57 0.45
N ASN A 24 -14.33 -9.66 0.70
CA ASN A 24 -13.29 -9.09 -0.15
C ASN A 24 -12.71 -10.08 -1.17
N TYR A 25 -12.96 -11.39 -1.00
CA TYR A 25 -12.38 -12.44 -1.84
C TYR A 25 -13.46 -13.20 -2.62
N GLU A 26 -13.43 -13.06 -3.94
CA GLU A 26 -14.32 -13.80 -4.84
C GLU A 26 -13.66 -15.09 -5.33
N LEU A 27 -14.34 -16.23 -5.20
CA LEU A 27 -13.88 -17.47 -5.82
C LEU A 27 -14.06 -17.40 -7.34
N LEU A 28 -12.95 -17.31 -8.07
CA LEU A 28 -12.95 -17.29 -9.54
C LEU A 28 -12.93 -18.70 -10.15
N SER A 29 -12.21 -19.64 -9.53
CA SER A 29 -12.05 -21.01 -10.05
C SER A 29 -11.69 -21.99 -8.95
N ALA A 30 -12.14 -23.24 -9.08
CA ALA A 30 -11.74 -24.34 -8.20
C ALA A 30 -11.48 -25.60 -9.03
N GLY A 31 -10.46 -26.37 -8.63
CA GLY A 31 -10.11 -27.65 -9.23
C GLY A 31 -9.68 -28.67 -8.16
N THR A 32 -9.30 -29.87 -8.58
CA THR A 32 -8.97 -30.99 -7.68
C THR A 32 -7.82 -30.67 -6.71
N GLY A 33 -6.92 -29.75 -7.08
CA GLY A 33 -5.75 -29.37 -6.28
C GLY A 33 -5.69 -27.90 -5.85
N TYR A 34 -6.67 -27.06 -6.21
CA TYR A 34 -6.59 -25.62 -5.93
C TYR A 34 -7.94 -24.93 -5.84
N ARG A 35 -7.94 -23.76 -5.20
CA ARG A 35 -8.95 -22.72 -5.32
C ARG A 35 -8.26 -21.40 -5.63
N LEU A 36 -8.77 -20.67 -6.60
CA LEU A 36 -8.30 -19.35 -7.03
C LEU A 36 -9.32 -18.29 -6.59
N TYR A 37 -8.86 -17.36 -5.78
CA TYR A 37 -9.65 -16.22 -5.31
C TYR A 37 -9.10 -14.92 -5.88
N GLU A 38 -9.96 -13.96 -6.20
CA GLU A 38 -9.60 -12.57 -6.47
C GLU A 38 -9.89 -11.71 -5.24
N ASN A 39 -8.86 -11.01 -4.77
CA ASN A 39 -8.96 -9.96 -3.76
C ASN A 39 -9.46 -8.68 -4.42
N ARG A 40 -10.73 -8.32 -4.20
CA ARG A 40 -11.35 -7.11 -4.75
C ARG A 40 -10.91 -5.83 -4.06
N SER A 41 -10.29 -5.92 -2.89
CA SER A 41 -9.73 -4.78 -2.15
C SER A 41 -8.21 -4.65 -2.33
N SER A 42 -7.61 -5.36 -3.29
CA SER A 42 -6.18 -5.23 -3.55
C SER A 42 -5.80 -3.84 -4.06
N LEU A 43 -4.79 -3.25 -3.45
CA LEU A 43 -4.11 -2.04 -3.87
C LEU A 43 -2.99 -2.39 -4.87
N PRO A 44 -2.67 -1.47 -5.81
CA PRO A 44 -1.55 -1.66 -6.73
C PRO A 44 -0.19 -1.62 -5.99
N LEU A 45 0.91 -1.86 -6.70
CA LEU A 45 2.26 -1.74 -6.12
C LEU A 45 2.52 -0.35 -5.51
N ALA A 46 2.01 0.69 -6.15
CA ALA A 46 2.11 2.07 -5.68
C ALA A 46 0.80 2.83 -5.92
N TRP A 47 0.37 3.60 -4.92
CA TRP A 47 -0.90 4.33 -4.95
C TRP A 47 -0.79 5.68 -4.24
N PRO A 48 -1.66 6.65 -4.59
CA PRO A 48 -1.75 7.92 -3.87
C PRO A 48 -2.53 7.73 -2.57
N VAL A 49 -2.17 8.50 -1.54
CA VAL A 49 -2.95 8.66 -0.31
C VAL A 49 -3.29 10.12 -0.09
N GLN A 50 -4.37 10.38 0.64
CA GLN A 50 -4.89 11.73 0.87
C GLN A 50 -4.64 12.21 2.30
N ARG A 51 -4.25 11.30 3.20
CA ARG A 51 -3.99 11.61 4.61
C ARG A 51 -2.75 10.89 5.13
N LEU A 52 -1.98 11.59 5.96
CA LEU A 52 -0.90 11.02 6.74
C LEU A 52 -1.33 10.90 8.20
N VAL A 53 -0.99 9.78 8.82
CA VAL A 53 -1.25 9.51 10.23
C VAL A 53 0.08 9.16 10.89
N SER A 54 0.40 9.85 11.99
CA SER A 54 1.62 9.60 12.73
C SER A 54 1.46 8.42 13.68
N TYR A 55 2.47 7.56 13.75
CA TYR A 55 2.50 6.44 14.69
C TYR A 55 3.83 6.38 15.45
N THR A 56 3.80 5.77 16.64
CA THR A 56 5.00 5.65 17.49
C THR A 56 5.83 4.42 17.14
N GLY A 57 5.20 3.38 16.57
CA GLY A 57 5.90 2.20 16.11
C GLY A 57 5.07 1.26 15.23
N ILE A 58 5.73 0.24 14.70
CA ILE A 58 5.12 -0.74 13.79
C ILE A 58 4.03 -1.58 14.45
N ALA A 59 4.03 -1.71 15.77
CA ALA A 59 3.01 -2.45 16.51
C ALA A 59 1.64 -1.74 16.40
N ASP A 60 1.62 -0.42 16.64
CA ASP A 60 0.41 0.40 16.54
C ASP A 60 -0.16 0.39 15.12
N VAL A 61 0.71 0.49 14.10
CA VAL A 61 0.29 0.41 12.70
C VAL A 61 -0.31 -0.96 12.40
N LYS A 62 0.30 -2.04 12.90
CA LYS A 62 -0.25 -3.40 12.71
C LYS A 62 -1.62 -3.53 13.37
N GLU A 63 -1.77 -3.05 14.60
CA GLU A 63 -3.05 -3.08 15.33
C GLU A 63 -4.13 -2.30 14.58
N ALA A 64 -3.82 -1.07 14.14
CA ALA A 64 -4.73 -0.22 13.37
C ALA A 64 -5.17 -0.82 12.02
N MET A 65 -4.30 -1.65 11.43
CA MET A 65 -4.58 -2.39 10.21
C MET A 65 -5.39 -3.68 10.49
N TYR A 66 -5.29 -4.26 11.69
CA TYR A 66 -6.04 -5.44 12.10
C TYR A 66 -7.47 -5.09 12.52
N ASP A 67 -7.66 -4.00 13.26
CA ASP A 67 -8.98 -3.54 13.71
C ASP A 67 -9.72 -2.68 12.67
N CYS A 68 -9.10 -2.47 11.50
CA CYS A 68 -9.60 -1.63 10.41
C CYS A 68 -9.84 -0.16 10.78
N SER A 69 -9.16 0.35 11.82
CA SER A 69 -9.21 1.77 12.19
C SER A 69 -8.41 2.67 11.25
N MET A 70 -7.50 2.10 10.45
CA MET A 70 -6.76 2.77 9.38
C MET A 70 -7.15 2.22 8.00
N ASN A 71 -7.39 3.12 7.03
CA ASN A 71 -7.64 2.73 5.64
C ASN A 71 -6.36 2.90 4.80
N PRO A 72 -5.62 1.83 4.45
CA PRO A 72 -4.36 1.93 3.71
C PRO A 72 -4.52 2.43 2.27
N GLY A 73 -5.71 2.37 1.68
CA GLY A 73 -5.99 2.95 0.37
C GLY A 73 -6.14 4.47 0.38
N TYR A 74 -6.33 5.06 1.57
CA TYR A 74 -6.58 6.50 1.76
C TYR A 74 -5.52 7.17 2.66
N GLU A 75 -4.96 6.40 3.60
CA GLU A 75 -4.06 6.86 4.66
C GLU A 75 -2.70 6.18 4.53
N ALA A 76 -1.64 6.92 4.82
CA ALA A 76 -0.31 6.36 5.05
C ALA A 76 0.12 6.60 6.50
N ALA A 77 0.67 5.55 7.10
CA ALA A 77 1.34 5.61 8.37
C ALA A 77 2.75 6.17 8.16
N VAL A 78 3.15 7.13 8.98
CA VAL A 78 4.49 7.70 8.99
C VAL A 78 4.95 7.88 10.44
N GLN A 79 6.25 7.79 10.68
CA GLN A 79 6.85 8.05 11.98
C GLN A 79 6.65 9.51 12.37
N GLU A 80 6.50 9.79 13.68
CA GLU A 80 6.29 11.15 14.19
C GLU A 80 7.37 12.13 13.74
N ASP A 81 8.63 11.71 13.71
CA ASP A 81 9.74 12.58 13.32
C ASP A 81 9.75 12.89 11.82
N ASP A 82 9.32 11.96 10.98
CA ASP A 82 9.12 12.20 9.55
C ASP A 82 7.93 13.12 9.33
N MET A 83 6.88 12.95 10.12
CA MET A 83 5.71 13.81 10.04
C MET A 83 6.00 15.27 10.43
N LYS A 84 6.89 15.50 11.41
CA LYS A 84 7.41 16.84 11.73
C LYS A 84 8.20 17.46 10.57
N LYS A 85 8.97 16.67 9.81
CA LYS A 85 9.73 17.14 8.63
C LYS A 85 8.82 17.47 7.46
N ILE A 86 7.74 16.70 7.27
CA ILE A 86 6.73 16.93 6.22
C ILE A 86 5.97 18.23 6.49
N GLY A 87 5.67 18.52 7.77
CA GLY A 87 4.95 19.71 8.21
C GLY A 87 3.43 19.52 8.12
N PHE A 88 2.73 19.63 9.27
CA PHE A 88 1.28 19.47 9.35
C PHE A 88 0.50 20.80 9.18
N PRO A 89 -0.79 20.74 8.79
CA PRO A 89 -1.51 19.61 8.20
C PRO A 89 -1.44 19.63 6.66
N VAL A 90 -1.12 18.49 6.04
CA VAL A 90 -1.16 18.34 4.58
C VAL A 90 -2.45 17.61 4.19
N MET A 91 -3.48 18.36 3.80
CA MET A 91 -4.51 17.77 2.93
C MET A 91 -3.84 17.46 1.61
N LEU A 92 -3.61 16.18 1.35
CA LEU A 92 -2.96 15.73 0.13
C LEU A 92 -4.00 15.61 -0.97
N SER A 93 -3.63 16.09 -2.15
CA SER A 93 -4.45 15.91 -3.33
C SER A 93 -4.51 14.45 -3.74
N ASN A 94 -5.71 14.00 -4.12
CA ASN A 94 -5.84 12.72 -4.79
C ASN A 94 -5.28 12.85 -6.22
N GLY A 95 -4.42 11.91 -6.61
CA GLY A 95 -3.78 11.90 -7.91
C GLY A 95 -3.97 10.57 -8.63
N LYS A 96 -3.24 10.40 -9.73
CA LYS A 96 -3.10 9.13 -10.43
C LYS A 96 -1.66 8.67 -10.33
N VAL A 97 -1.45 7.41 -9.96
CA VAL A 97 -0.13 6.77 -9.94
C VAL A 97 -0.19 5.56 -10.86
N ARG A 98 0.77 5.46 -11.78
CA ARG A 98 0.89 4.34 -12.70
C ARG A 98 2.30 3.79 -12.65
N LEU A 99 2.42 2.48 -12.48
CA LEU A 99 3.69 1.78 -12.62
C LEU A 99 4.10 1.76 -14.09
N VAL A 100 5.28 2.30 -14.39
CA VAL A 100 5.88 2.29 -15.73
C VAL A 100 6.89 1.14 -15.84
N GLU A 101 7.68 0.95 -14.78
CA GLU A 101 8.75 -0.04 -14.77
C GLU A 101 8.95 -0.59 -13.36
N HIS A 102 9.15 -1.91 -13.27
CA HIS A 102 9.57 -2.58 -12.05
C HIS A 102 10.65 -3.62 -12.39
N HIS A 103 11.88 -3.37 -11.96
CA HIS A 103 13.02 -4.28 -12.13
C HIS A 103 13.91 -4.24 -10.90
N ASN A 104 14.91 -5.14 -10.85
CA ASN A 104 15.83 -5.27 -9.73
C ASN A 104 16.47 -3.92 -9.36
N GLY A 105 16.06 -3.37 -8.22
CA GLY A 105 16.62 -2.15 -7.65
C GLY A 105 16.08 -0.83 -8.22
N ARG A 106 15.01 -0.86 -9.05
CA ARG A 106 14.40 0.38 -9.56
C ARG A 106 12.93 0.23 -9.90
N ILE A 107 12.19 1.25 -9.50
CA ILE A 107 10.77 1.43 -9.73
C ILE A 107 10.61 2.78 -10.44
N VAL A 108 9.88 2.80 -11.55
CA VAL A 108 9.54 4.03 -12.25
C VAL A 108 8.03 4.18 -12.22
N LEU A 109 7.58 5.30 -11.65
CA LEU A 109 6.17 5.66 -11.56
C LEU A 109 5.92 6.88 -12.44
N ASN A 110 4.78 6.89 -13.11
CA ASN A 110 4.22 8.09 -13.72
C ASN A 110 3.08 8.59 -12.83
N THR A 111 3.17 9.84 -12.39
CA THR A 111 2.25 10.43 -11.43
C THR A 111 1.64 11.72 -11.96
N ASP A 112 0.37 11.94 -11.67
CA ASP A 112 -0.36 13.15 -12.03
C ASP A 112 -1.17 13.59 -10.80
N PHE A 113 -0.84 14.74 -10.24
CA PHE A 113 -1.46 15.30 -9.03
C PHE A 113 -1.86 16.75 -9.27
N PRO A 114 -3.07 17.17 -8.87
CA PRO A 114 -3.49 18.57 -8.98
C PRO A 114 -2.89 19.47 -7.89
N GLY A 115 -2.15 18.90 -6.92
CA GLY A 115 -1.47 19.61 -5.84
C GLY A 115 -0.43 18.75 -5.15
N SER A 116 -0.14 19.02 -3.87
CA SER A 116 0.76 18.18 -3.07
C SER A 116 0.22 16.75 -3.00
N GLY A 117 1.05 15.77 -3.35
CA GLY A 117 0.69 14.36 -3.35
C GLY A 117 1.64 13.55 -2.47
N PHE A 118 1.16 12.40 -2.00
CA PHE A 118 1.98 11.41 -1.32
C PHE A 118 1.70 10.05 -1.93
N VAL A 119 2.76 9.29 -2.19
CA VAL A 119 2.69 7.99 -2.85
C VAL A 119 3.22 6.95 -1.88
N VAL A 120 2.43 5.92 -1.62
CA VAL A 120 2.88 4.71 -0.94
C VAL A 120 3.40 3.74 -1.99
N VAL A 121 4.50 3.07 -1.68
CA VAL A 121 5.05 1.97 -2.49
C VAL A 121 5.12 0.74 -1.60
N ALA A 122 4.34 -0.29 -1.92
CA ALA A 122 4.29 -1.57 -1.19
C ALA A 122 5.46 -2.49 -1.56
N GLU A 123 6.67 -2.02 -1.29
CA GLU A 123 7.91 -2.77 -1.43
C GLU A 123 8.64 -2.82 -0.10
N GLN A 124 9.50 -3.81 0.06
CA GLN A 124 10.35 -3.88 1.23
C GLN A 124 11.32 -2.69 1.22
N TYR A 125 11.19 -1.81 2.22
CA TYR A 125 12.14 -0.72 2.36
C TYR A 125 13.52 -1.25 2.77
N TYR A 126 14.54 -0.75 2.08
CA TYR A 126 15.94 -0.91 2.41
C TYR A 126 16.61 0.48 2.39
N PRO A 127 17.49 0.83 3.35
CA PRO A 127 18.09 2.16 3.45
C PRO A 127 18.84 2.66 2.20
N GLY A 128 19.15 1.77 1.25
CA GLY A 128 19.78 2.12 -0.02
C GLY A 128 18.86 2.78 -1.06
N TRP A 129 17.53 2.76 -0.86
CA TRP A 129 16.59 3.37 -1.80
C TRP A 129 16.73 4.89 -1.83
N LYS A 130 16.63 5.47 -3.03
CA LYS A 130 16.62 6.91 -3.27
C LYS A 130 15.45 7.25 -4.17
N ALA A 131 14.69 8.28 -3.81
CA ALA A 131 13.57 8.76 -4.60
C ALA A 131 13.92 10.05 -5.33
N ARG A 132 13.33 10.24 -6.51
CA ARG A 132 13.40 11.47 -7.28
C ARG A 132 12.04 11.75 -7.93
N VAL A 133 11.60 13.00 -7.90
CA VAL A 133 10.46 13.50 -8.69
C VAL A 133 11.03 14.41 -9.75
N ASP A 134 10.80 14.11 -11.03
CA ASP A 134 11.32 14.87 -12.17
C ASP A 134 12.83 15.18 -12.05
N LYS A 135 13.61 14.15 -11.69
CA LYS A 135 15.07 14.16 -11.43
C LYS A 135 15.50 14.86 -10.13
N THR A 136 14.62 15.61 -9.48
CA THR A 136 14.86 16.26 -8.20
C THR A 136 14.80 15.24 -7.06
N PRO A 137 15.87 15.08 -6.26
CA PRO A 137 15.84 14.20 -5.09
C PRO A 137 14.76 14.58 -4.10
N VAL A 138 14.05 13.58 -3.58
CA VAL A 138 13.05 13.74 -2.51
C VAL A 138 13.31 12.73 -1.41
N SER A 139 12.85 13.04 -0.20
CA SER A 139 12.91 12.12 0.94
C SER A 139 11.96 10.94 0.76
N ILE A 140 12.36 9.78 1.26
CA ILE A 140 11.46 8.65 1.52
C ILE A 140 11.22 8.65 3.02
N TYR A 141 9.95 8.53 3.40
CA TYR A 141 9.51 8.51 4.79
C TYR A 141 9.07 7.09 5.17
N GLN A 142 9.19 6.73 6.45
CA GLN A 142 8.86 5.41 6.98
C GLN A 142 7.83 5.47 8.10
#